data_AF-A0A9D9H5Q9-F1
#
_entry.id   AF-A0A9D9H5Q9-F1
#
_cell.length_a   1.000
_cell.length_b   1.000
_cell.length_c   1.000
_cell.angle_alpha   90.00
_cell.angle_beta   90.00
_cell.angle_gamma   90.00
#
_symmetry.space_group_name_H-M   'P 1'
#
loop_
_entity.id
_entity.type
_entity.pdbx_description
1 polymer ?
#
loop_
_entity_poly.entity_id
_entity_poly.type
_entity_poly.pdbx_seq_one_letter_code
_entity_poly.pdbx_strand_id
1 'polypeptide(L)' 'MKEDSTFLLSESTGWIVDWAHPAFEICKDNRRGSAYGRITYTVTKDPGHD' A
#
# COMPACT_ATOMS: atom_id res chain seq x y z
N MET A 1 -14.38 -14.13 -15.72
CA MET A 1 -13.38 -13.07 -15.44
C MET A 1 -13.37 -12.88 -13.94
N LYS A 2 -12.24 -13.09 -13.26
CA LYS A 2 -12.11 -12.68 -11.85
C LYS A 2 -11.93 -11.17 -11.87
N GLU A 3 -12.86 -10.44 -11.27
CA GLU A 3 -12.74 -9.00 -11.11
C GLU A 3 -11.46 -8.73 -10.31
N ASP A 4 -10.56 -7.98 -10.93
CA ASP A 4 -9.35 -7.49 -10.29
C ASP A 4 -9.80 -6.43 -9.29
N SER A 5 -10.10 -6.85 -8.05
CA SER A 5 -10.57 -5.97 -6.99
C SER A 5 -9.42 -5.14 -6.44
N THR A 6 -8.83 -4.32 -7.30
CA THR A 6 -7.89 -3.27 -6.89
C THR A 6 -8.72 -2.12 -6.33
N PHE A 7 -9.08 -2.22 -5.05
CA PHE A 7 -9.66 -1.09 -4.33
C PHE A 7 -8.58 -0.03 -4.19
N LEU A 8 -8.68 1.05 -4.97
CA LEU A 8 -7.89 2.24 -4.69
C LEU A 8 -8.36 2.77 -3.33
N LEU A 9 -7.48 2.74 -2.33
CA LEU A 9 -7.74 3.20 -0.96
C LEU A 9 -8.42 4.59 -0.89
N SER A 10 -8.24 5.42 -1.92
CA SER A 10 -8.89 6.72 -2.08
C SER A 10 -10.41 6.65 -2.12
N GLU A 11 -11.00 5.62 -2.74
CA GLU A 11 -12.46 5.57 -2.95
C GLU A 11 -13.23 5.14 -1.69
N SER A 12 -12.58 4.50 -0.72
CA SER A 12 -13.25 3.89 0.44
C SER A 12 -12.93 4.52 1.79
N THR A 13 -11.90 5.37 1.89
CA THR A 13 -11.40 5.84 3.20
C THR A 13 -11.16 7.34 3.31
N GLY A 14 -11.26 8.11 2.22
CA GLY A 14 -10.89 9.54 2.21
C GLY A 14 -9.39 9.78 2.39
N TRP A 15 -8.53 8.80 2.07
CA TRP A 15 -7.08 8.93 2.11
C TRP A 15 -6.49 8.74 0.71
N ILE A 16 -5.67 9.71 0.30
CA ILE A 16 -4.91 9.68 -0.94
C ILE A 16 -3.58 8.97 -0.66
N VAL A 17 -3.25 7.96 -1.46
CA VAL A 17 -1.96 7.26 -1.38
C VAL A 17 -0.99 7.84 -2.39
N ASP A 18 0.19 8.28 -1.94
CA ASP A 18 1.28 8.68 -2.82
C ASP A 18 2.10 7.45 -3.24
N TRP A 19 1.86 6.99 -4.47
CA TRP A 19 2.60 5.90 -5.11
C TRP A 19 3.77 6.38 -5.97
N ALA A 20 4.04 7.69 -6.06
CA ALA A 20 5.15 8.21 -6.86
C ALA A 20 6.51 7.94 -6.22
N HIS A 21 6.57 7.85 -4.88
CA HIS A 21 7.81 7.65 -4.13
C HIS A 21 7.71 6.55 -3.06
N PRO A 22 7.39 5.29 -3.43
CA PRO A 22 7.35 4.20 -2.49
C PRO A 22 8.78 3.74 -2.14
N ALA A 23 9.03 3.47 -0.88
CA ALA A 23 10.23 2.76 -0.45
C ALA A 23 9.98 1.25 -0.51
N PHE A 24 10.89 0.49 -1.11
CA PHE A 24 10.83 -0.97 -1.20
C PHE A 24 12.01 -1.61 -0.48
N GLU A 25 11.75 -2.68 0.26
CA GLU A 25 12.78 -3.46 0.96
C GLU A 25 12.44 -4.96 0.88
N ILE A 26 13.46 -5.81 0.71
CA ILE A 26 13.31 -7.26 0.87
C ILE A 26 13.75 -7.63 2.29
N CYS A 27 12.78 -8.02 3.10
CA CYS A 27 13.01 -8.46 4.46
C CYS A 27 13.19 -9.98 4.50
N LYS A 28 14.16 -10.45 5.29
CA LYS A 28 14.37 -11.87 5.55
C LYS A 28 13.85 -12.22 6.94
N ASP A 29 12.91 -13.15 7.01
CA ASP A 29 12.51 -13.78 8.27
C ASP A 29 13.33 -15.05 8.49
N ASN A 30 14.46 -14.89 9.18
CA ASN A 30 15.36 -16.00 9.51
C ASN A 30 14.73 -17.04 10.46
N ARG A 31 13.61 -16.72 11.14
CA ARG A 31 12.93 -17.68 12.03
C ARG A 31 12.06 -18.65 11.23
N ARG A 32 11.50 -18.19 10.11
CA ARG A 32 10.62 -18.98 9.24
C ARG A 32 11.30 -19.46 7.97
N GLY A 33 12.54 -19.04 7.71
CA GLY A 33 13.25 -19.36 6.47
C GLY A 33 12.58 -18.74 5.23
N SER A 34 11.82 -17.67 5.42
CA SER A 34 11.07 -16.99 4.36
C SER A 34 11.61 -15.58 4.11
N ALA A 35 11.36 -15.07 2.92
CA ALA A 35 11.57 -13.67 2.58
C ALA A 35 10.23 -13.06 2.16
N TYR A 36 10.05 -11.78 2.46
CA TYR A 36 8.89 -11.02 2.02
C TYR A 36 9.32 -9.62 1.56
N GLY A 37 8.56 -9.03 0.64
CA GLY A 37 8.72 -7.64 0.25
C GLY A 37 7.93 -6.73 1.18
N ARG A 38 8.54 -5.63 1.60
CA ARG A 38 7.86 -4.54 2.31
C ARG A 38 7.84 -3.31 1.40
N ILE A 39 6.65 -2.71 1.27
CA ILE A 39 6.45 -1.45 0.56
C ILE A 39 5.94 -0.43 1.59
N THR A 40 6.61 0.70 1.67
CA THR A 40 6.20 1.84 2.50
C THR A 40 5.83 3.00 1.58
N TYR A 41 4.67 3.59 1.82
CA TYR A 41 4.13 4.72 1.06
C TYR A 41 3.55 5.76 2.02
N THR A 42 3.39 6.98 1.51
CA THR A 42 2.77 8.08 2.26
C THR A 42 1.28 8.11 1.98
N VAL A 43 0.48 8.39 3.01
CA VAL A 43 -0.94 8.66 2.87
C VAL A 43 -1.27 10.05 3.38
N THR A 44 -2.14 10.75 2.66
CA THR A 44 -2.60 12.10 3.00
C THR A 44 -4.11 12.09 3.08
N LYS A 45 -4.71 12.76 4.07
CA LYS A 45 -6.17 12.91 4.12
C LYS A 45 -6.61 13.69 2.88
N ASP A 46 -7.60 13.19 2.15
CA ASP A 46 -8.23 13.94 1.08
C ASP A 46 -8.97 15.14 1.70
N PRO A 47 -8.57 16.38 1.39
CA PRO A 47 -9.24 17.56 1.91
C PRO A 47 -10.69 17.72 1.38
N GLY A 48 -11.08 16.99 0.34
CA GLY A 48 -12.43 16.98 -0.22
C GLY A 48 -13.36 15.91 0.38
N HIS A 49 -12.88 15.08 1.29
CA HIS A 49 -13.63 13.97 1.89
C HIS A 49 -13.86 14.21 3.39
N ASP A 50 -15.10 14.56 3.75
CA ASP A 50 -15.64 14.69 5.11
C ASP A 50 -16.98 13.96 5.21
#